data_AF-A0A5J4KQN9-F1
#
_entry.id   AF-A0A5J4KQN9-F1
#
_cell.length_a   1.000
_cell.length_b   1.000
_cell.length_c   1.000
_cell.angle_alpha   90.00
_cell.angle_beta   90.00
_cell.angle_gamma   90.00
#
_symmetry.space_group_name_H-M   'P 1'
#
loop_
_entity.id
_entity.type
_entity.pdbx_description
1 polymer ?
#
loop_
_entity_poly.entity_id
_entity_poly.type
_entity_poly.pdbx_seq_one_letter_code
_entity_poly.pdbx_strand_id
1 'polypeptide(L)'
;MPNPFSGVPGERMYRTGDLARYLPDGTVEFVGRVDYQVKVRGFRIELGEIEAALQQHTAIQENVVLVREDVPTQQRLVAYVVCTSAAETPAIDELKQFLRQQLPDYMLPTAFVLLPAMPLTSNGKIDRRALPAPEEQDERTDDQYAAALSPLEELLANIWRDVLSLKQVHAHDNFFELVDTHCWRHA
;
A
#
# COMPACT_ATOMS: atom_id res chain seq x y z
N MET A 1 3.76 -14.29 21.49
CA MET A 1 5.21 -14.56 21.42
C MET A 1 5.63 -15.26 22.71
N PRO A 2 6.76 -16.00 22.76
CA PRO A 2 7.28 -16.51 24.04
C PRO A 2 7.50 -15.36 25.03
N ASN A 3 7.18 -15.53 26.31
CA ASN A 3 7.40 -14.49 27.33
C ASN A 3 8.84 -14.61 27.89
N PRO A 4 9.78 -13.70 27.55
CA PRO A 4 11.15 -13.78 28.05
C PRO A 4 11.30 -13.31 29.50
N PHE A 5 10.26 -12.69 30.08
CA PHE A 5 10.28 -12.13 31.43
C PHE A 5 9.65 -13.06 32.47
N SER A 6 9.19 -14.23 32.06
CA SER A 6 8.55 -15.20 32.94
C SER A 6 9.46 -16.36 33.26
N GLY A 7 9.43 -16.81 34.51
CA GLY A 7 10.06 -18.05 34.94
C GLY A 7 9.24 -19.31 34.59
N VAL A 8 8.02 -19.15 34.07
CA VAL A 8 7.13 -20.28 33.76
C VAL A 8 7.36 -20.74 32.31
N PRO A 9 7.80 -22.00 32.10
CA PRO A 9 7.97 -22.54 30.76
C PRO A 9 6.66 -22.53 29.96
N GLY A 10 6.72 -22.04 28.72
CA GLY A 10 5.58 -22.01 27.80
C GLY A 10 4.64 -20.82 27.97
N GLU A 11 4.92 -19.90 28.89
CA GLU A 11 4.11 -18.68 29.02
C GLU A 11 4.27 -17.77 27.78
N ARG A 12 3.17 -17.13 27.38
CA ARG A 12 3.09 -16.31 26.16
C ARG A 12 2.87 -14.85 26.53
N MET A 13 3.57 -13.97 25.83
CA MET A 13 3.35 -12.53 25.85
C MET A 13 2.57 -12.10 24.61
N TYR A 14 1.62 -11.18 24.79
CA TYR A 14 0.88 -10.55 23.68
C TYR A 14 1.49 -9.19 23.36
N ARG A 15 1.75 -8.93 22.07
CA ARG A 15 2.26 -7.65 21.59
C ARG A 15 1.06 -6.82 21.12
N THR A 16 0.71 -5.78 21.88
CA THR A 16 -0.51 -4.98 21.62
C THR A 16 -0.39 -4.03 20.44
N GLY A 17 0.85 -3.65 20.08
CA GLY A 17 1.12 -2.60 19.09
C GLY A 17 1.07 -1.19 19.70
N ASP A 18 0.63 -1.03 20.95
CA ASP A 18 0.58 0.28 21.61
C ASP A 18 1.96 0.69 22.14
N LEU A 19 2.35 1.94 21.87
CA LEU A 19 3.48 2.61 22.50
C LEU A 19 3.01 3.27 23.80
N ALA A 20 3.68 2.94 24.89
CA ALA A 20 3.39 3.51 26.19
C ALA A 20 4.69 3.82 26.95
N ARG A 21 4.61 4.70 27.96
CA ARG A 21 5.71 4.96 28.90
C ARG A 21 5.21 4.93 30.33
N TYR A 22 6.08 4.55 31.26
CA TYR A 22 5.79 4.65 32.69
C TYR A 22 5.95 6.10 33.16
N LEU A 23 5.02 6.57 33.98
CA LEU A 23 5.12 7.82 34.73
C LEU A 23 5.80 7.59 36.08
N PRO A 24 6.32 8.64 36.75
CA PRO A 24 7.00 8.52 38.05
C PRO A 24 6.14 7.92 39.16
N ASP A 25 4.81 7.96 39.04
CA ASP A 25 3.86 7.36 39.98
C ASP A 25 3.57 5.86 39.68
N GLY A 26 4.22 5.29 38.66
CA GLY A 26 4.07 3.89 38.26
C GLY A 26 2.88 3.64 37.32
N THR A 27 2.10 4.66 36.96
CA THR A 27 1.04 4.53 35.96
C THR A 27 1.63 4.44 34.54
N VAL A 28 0.85 3.87 33.61
CA VAL A 28 1.23 3.73 32.20
C VAL A 28 0.50 4.79 31.38
N GLU A 29 1.25 5.72 30.79
CA GLU A 29 0.72 6.70 29.86
C GLU A 29 0.75 6.12 28.43
N PHE A 30 -0.40 6.14 27.76
CA PHE A 30 -0.52 5.78 26.35
C PHE A 30 0.06 6.90 25.47
N VAL A 31 1.03 6.57 24.63
CA VAL A 31 1.74 7.51 23.73
C VAL A 31 1.21 7.44 22.31
N GLY A 32 0.76 6.27 21.86
CA GLY A 32 0.23 6.06 20.51
C GLY A 32 0.30 4.60 20.09
N ARG A 33 0.16 4.32 18.80
CA ARG A 33 0.41 3.00 18.22
C ARG A 33 1.77 2.97 17.51
N VAL A 34 2.49 1.87 17.68
CA VAL A 34 3.74 1.54 16.97
C VAL A 34 3.41 1.03 15.57
N ASP A 35 2.27 0.37 15.41
CA ASP A 35 1.75 -0.09 14.13
C ASP A 35 0.87 0.98 13.46
N TYR A 36 1.09 1.14 12.16
CA TYR A 36 0.48 2.20 11.37
C TYR A 36 -0.84 1.72 10.79
N GLN A 37 -1.81 1.53 11.67
CA GLN A 37 -3.13 1.12 11.24
C GLN A 37 -3.88 2.30 10.62
N VAL A 38 -4.43 2.09 9.43
CA VAL A 38 -5.08 3.13 8.63
C VAL A 38 -6.47 2.67 8.19
N LYS A 39 -7.36 3.63 7.91
CA LYS A 39 -8.62 3.37 7.24
C LYS A 39 -8.52 3.84 5.80
N VAL A 40 -8.65 2.92 4.86
CA VAL A 40 -8.63 3.22 3.41
C VAL A 40 -9.85 2.57 2.80
N ARG A 41 -10.67 3.34 2.08
CA ARG A 41 -11.88 2.83 1.37
C ARG A 41 -12.81 1.99 2.28
N GLY A 42 -12.93 2.38 3.56
CA GLY A 42 -13.74 1.68 4.57
C GLY A 42 -13.09 0.45 5.22
N PHE A 43 -11.93 0.01 4.74
CA PHE A 43 -11.18 -1.10 5.32
C PHE A 43 -10.19 -0.62 6.38
N ARG A 44 -10.06 -1.40 7.45
CA ARG A 44 -9.02 -1.21 8.47
C ARG A 44 -7.82 -2.02 8.02
N ILE A 45 -6.75 -1.34 7.62
CA ILE A 45 -5.56 -1.94 7.02
C ILE A 45 -4.38 -1.78 7.97
N GLU A 46 -3.65 -2.87 8.18
CA GLU A 46 -2.39 -2.89 8.90
C GLU A 46 -1.25 -2.72 7.90
N LEU A 47 -0.65 -1.53 7.83
CA LEU A 47 0.42 -1.26 6.87
C LEU A 47 1.61 -2.20 7.06
N GLY A 48 1.88 -2.61 8.29
CA GLY A 48 2.95 -3.56 8.61
C GLY A 48 2.75 -4.95 8.00
N GLU A 49 1.52 -5.36 7.66
CA GLU A 49 1.25 -6.62 6.97
C GLU A 49 1.72 -6.55 5.51
N ILE A 50 1.47 -5.42 4.86
CA ILE A 50 1.94 -5.14 3.51
C ILE A 50 3.47 -5.06 3.49
N GLU A 51 4.06 -4.36 4.48
CA GLU A 51 5.51 -4.24 4.62
C GLU A 51 6.19 -5.62 4.85
N ALA A 52 5.57 -6.47 5.68
CA ALA A 52 6.06 -7.82 5.94
C ALA A 52 5.95 -8.74 4.72
N ALA A 53 4.90 -8.59 3.89
CA ALA A 53 4.78 -9.29 2.63
C ALA A 53 5.87 -8.83 1.65
N LEU A 54 6.07 -7.52 1.46
CA LEU A 54 7.12 -6.98 0.60
C LEU A 54 8.51 -7.45 1.02
N GLN A 55 8.81 -7.51 2.32
CA GLN A 55 10.11 -7.94 2.83
C GLN A 55 10.46 -9.41 2.50
N GLN A 56 9.48 -10.23 2.10
CA GLN A 56 9.72 -11.60 1.65
C GLN A 56 10.22 -11.69 0.21
N HIS A 57 10.10 -10.60 -0.57
CA HIS A 57 10.61 -10.54 -1.93
C HIS A 57 12.14 -10.40 -1.90
N THR A 58 12.85 -11.29 -2.59
CA THR A 58 14.33 -11.38 -2.52
C THR A 58 15.05 -10.11 -2.97
N ALA A 59 14.47 -9.37 -3.91
CA ALA A 59 15.02 -8.12 -4.41
C ALA A 59 14.83 -6.91 -3.47
N ILE A 60 13.98 -7.02 -2.43
CA ILE A 60 13.65 -5.90 -1.54
C ILE A 60 14.60 -5.88 -0.35
N GLN A 61 15.34 -4.78 -0.20
CA GLN A 61 16.22 -4.54 0.94
C GLN A 61 15.47 -3.86 2.08
N GLU A 62 14.84 -2.72 1.78
CA GLU A 62 14.05 -1.93 2.73
C GLU A 62 12.73 -1.51 2.08
N ASN A 63 11.67 -1.43 2.88
CA ASN A 63 10.40 -0.95 2.40
C ASN A 63 9.62 -0.19 3.50
N VAL A 64 8.73 0.70 3.06
CA VAL A 64 7.77 1.42 3.91
C VAL A 64 6.48 1.59 3.13
N VAL A 65 5.35 1.31 3.77
CA VAL A 65 4.03 1.55 3.18
C VAL A 65 3.34 2.66 3.95
N LEU A 66 2.68 3.56 3.22
CA LEU A 66 1.89 4.64 3.82
C LEU A 66 0.68 4.99 2.98
N VAL A 67 -0.30 5.63 3.62
CA VAL A 67 -1.42 6.25 2.93
C VAL A 67 -1.04 7.68 2.58
N ARG A 68 -1.17 8.03 1.29
CA ARG A 68 -1.08 9.42 0.83
C ARG A 68 -2.43 9.91 0.39
N GLU A 69 -2.60 11.22 0.58
CA GLU A 69 -3.70 12.00 0.03
C GLU A 69 -3.07 13.24 -0.62
N ASP A 70 -2.38 13.02 -1.76
CA ASP A 70 -1.73 14.11 -2.50
C ASP A 70 -2.78 14.99 -3.23
N VAL A 71 -3.93 14.39 -3.58
CA VAL A 71 -5.12 15.07 -4.11
C VAL A 71 -6.23 14.96 -3.05
N PRO A 72 -6.97 16.05 -2.73
CA PRO A 72 -8.03 16.02 -1.73
C PRO A 72 -9.01 14.88 -2.00
N THR A 73 -9.38 14.14 -0.95
CA THR A 73 -10.30 12.98 -0.96
C THR A 73 -9.82 11.72 -1.68
N GLN A 74 -8.65 11.75 -2.33
CA GLN A 74 -8.07 10.58 -3.00
C GLN A 74 -6.96 9.96 -2.16
N GLN A 75 -7.37 9.10 -1.23
CA GLN A 75 -6.46 8.30 -0.43
C GLN A 75 -5.96 7.08 -1.22
N ARG A 76 -4.64 6.91 -1.28
CA ARG A 76 -3.99 5.76 -1.91
C ARG A 76 -2.92 5.14 -1.03
N LEU A 77 -2.80 3.82 -1.11
CA LEU A 77 -1.67 3.10 -0.51
C LEU A 77 -0.46 3.19 -1.44
N VAL A 78 0.65 3.69 -0.90
CA VAL A 78 1.91 3.85 -1.61
C VAL A 78 2.99 3.03 -0.93
N ALA A 79 3.66 2.19 -1.69
CA ALA A 79 4.82 1.42 -1.23
C ALA A 79 6.12 2.08 -1.71
N TYR A 80 6.98 2.42 -0.76
CA TYR A 80 8.34 2.88 -1.02
C TYR A 80 9.29 1.71 -0.85
N VAL A 81 10.14 1.48 -1.85
CA VAL A 81 10.98 0.28 -1.90
C VAL A 81 12.40 0.68 -2.25
N VAL A 82 13.36 0.15 -1.50
CA VAL A 82 14.78 0.16 -1.81
C VAL A 82 15.17 -1.26 -2.19
N CYS A 83 15.75 -1.44 -3.36
CA CYS A 83 16.17 -2.75 -3.86
C CYS A 83 17.62 -3.05 -3.45
N THR A 84 17.93 -4.33 -3.26
CA THR A 84 19.26 -4.82 -2.87
C THR A 84 20.34 -4.44 -3.89
N SER A 85 19.99 -4.42 -5.17
CA SER A 85 20.86 -3.93 -6.24
C SER A 85 20.05 -3.33 -7.38
N ALA A 86 20.64 -2.38 -8.10
CA ALA A 86 19.98 -1.77 -9.27
C ALA A 86 19.72 -2.79 -10.39
N ALA A 87 20.58 -3.81 -10.52
CA ALA A 87 20.46 -4.86 -11.54
C ALA A 87 19.33 -5.86 -11.26
N GLU A 88 18.87 -5.97 -10.02
CA GLU A 88 17.82 -6.89 -9.57
C GLU A 88 16.51 -6.17 -9.23
N THR A 89 16.35 -4.92 -9.70
CA THR A 89 15.13 -4.14 -9.47
C THR A 89 13.95 -4.83 -10.17
N PRO A 90 12.93 -5.32 -9.43
CA PRO A 90 11.80 -6.02 -10.03
C PRO A 90 10.88 -5.03 -10.75
N ALA A 91 10.14 -5.53 -11.74
CA ALA A 91 9.08 -4.73 -12.36
C ALA A 91 7.96 -4.46 -11.34
N ILE A 92 7.27 -3.31 -11.46
CA ILE A 92 6.19 -2.97 -10.53
C ILE A 92 5.06 -4.02 -10.58
N ASP A 93 4.74 -4.55 -11.76
CA ASP A 93 3.70 -5.57 -11.90
C ASP A 93 4.08 -6.91 -11.26
N GLU A 94 5.37 -7.25 -11.24
CA GLU A 94 5.89 -8.41 -10.53
C GLU A 94 5.66 -8.26 -9.02
N LEU A 95 5.97 -7.09 -8.45
CA LEU A 95 5.68 -6.80 -7.03
C LEU A 95 4.18 -6.85 -6.73
N LYS A 96 3.33 -6.27 -7.59
CA LYS A 96 1.88 -6.33 -7.45
C LYS A 96 1.38 -7.78 -7.47
N GLN A 97 1.86 -8.59 -8.40
CA GLN A 97 1.48 -10.01 -8.51
C GLN A 97 1.96 -10.81 -7.30
N PHE A 98 3.18 -10.56 -6.82
CA PHE A 98 3.72 -11.19 -5.64
C PHE A 98 2.89 -10.89 -4.38
N LEU A 99 2.43 -9.65 -4.22
CA LEU A 99 1.55 -9.27 -3.10
C LEU A 99 0.15 -9.87 -3.23
N ARG A 100 -0.42 -9.93 -4.44
CA ARG A 100 -1.74 -10.56 -4.70
C ARG A 100 -1.84 -12.02 -4.25
N GLN A 101 -0.73 -12.74 -4.27
CA GLN A 101 -0.70 -14.14 -3.83
C GLN A 101 -0.80 -14.29 -2.30
N GLN A 102 -0.60 -13.21 -1.55
CA GLN A 102 -0.46 -13.22 -0.08
C GLN A 102 -1.51 -12.35 0.60
N LEU A 103 -1.97 -11.28 -0.05
CA LEU A 103 -2.81 -10.26 0.52
C LEU A 103 -4.11 -10.10 -0.28
N PRO A 104 -5.21 -9.72 0.37
CA PRO A 104 -6.44 -9.38 -0.34
C PRO A 104 -6.29 -8.07 -1.13
N ASP A 105 -7.09 -7.91 -2.18
CA ASP A 105 -6.96 -6.80 -3.14
C ASP A 105 -6.99 -5.40 -2.51
N TYR A 106 -7.78 -5.21 -1.46
CA TYR A 106 -7.90 -3.91 -0.79
C TYR A 106 -6.64 -3.49 0.01
N MET A 107 -5.70 -4.41 0.25
CA MET A 107 -4.41 -4.13 0.89
C MET A 107 -3.30 -3.86 -0.12
N LEU A 108 -3.55 -4.01 -1.42
CA LEU A 108 -2.51 -3.83 -2.43
C LEU A 108 -2.19 -2.34 -2.61
N PRO A 109 -0.90 -1.95 -2.56
CA PRO A 109 -0.50 -0.61 -2.93
C PRO A 109 -0.88 -0.31 -4.39
N THR A 110 -1.46 0.86 -4.64
CA THR A 110 -1.79 1.30 -6.00
C THR A 110 -0.60 1.97 -6.68
N ALA A 111 0.33 2.54 -5.89
CA ALA A 111 1.56 3.13 -6.38
C ALA A 111 2.81 2.54 -5.70
N PHE A 112 3.89 2.44 -6.47
CA PHE A 112 5.20 1.99 -6.00
C PHE A 112 6.25 3.04 -6.35
N VAL A 113 7.08 3.41 -5.37
CA VAL A 113 8.17 4.37 -5.56
C VAL A 113 9.48 3.68 -5.23
N LEU A 114 10.31 3.52 -6.25
CA LEU A 114 11.66 2.99 -6.10
C LEU A 114 12.58 4.12 -5.62
N LEU A 115 13.30 3.88 -4.53
CA LEU A 115 14.24 4.82 -3.94
C LEU A 115 15.65 4.23 -3.93
N PRO A 116 16.69 5.06 -4.12
CA PRO A 116 18.07 4.61 -3.94
C PRO A 116 18.39 4.33 -2.47
N ALA A 117 17.72 5.01 -1.52
CA ALA A 117 17.82 4.80 -0.08
C ALA A 117 16.60 5.42 0.62
N MET A 118 16.25 4.90 1.81
CA MET A 118 15.21 5.50 2.64
C MET A 118 15.68 6.84 3.23
N PRO A 119 14.86 7.90 3.20
CA PRO A 119 15.19 9.13 3.89
C PRO A 119 15.19 8.89 5.40
N LEU A 120 16.22 9.38 6.10
CA LEU A 120 16.37 9.23 7.54
C LEU A 120 16.37 10.60 8.24
N THR A 121 15.77 10.64 9.43
CA THR A 121 15.90 11.73 10.41
C THR A 121 17.32 11.79 10.97
N SER A 122 17.67 12.87 11.67
CA SER A 122 18.95 13.00 12.41
C SER A 122 19.20 11.88 13.43
N ASN A 123 18.15 11.20 13.88
CA ASN A 123 18.22 10.07 14.81
C ASN A 123 18.30 8.70 14.11
N GLY A 124 18.48 8.66 12.78
CA GLY A 124 18.60 7.43 12.00
C GLY A 124 17.28 6.66 11.81
N LYS A 125 16.14 7.23 12.20
CA LYS A 125 14.81 6.67 11.89
C LYS A 125 14.32 7.15 10.55
N ILE A 126 13.52 6.37 9.85
CA ILE A 126 12.89 6.77 8.58
C ILE A 126 12.11 8.08 8.75
N ASP A 127 12.41 9.06 7.90
CA ASP A 127 11.67 10.32 7.79
C ASP A 127 10.55 10.20 6.76
N ARG A 128 9.37 9.83 7.23
CA ARG A 128 8.18 9.64 6.39
C ARG A 128 7.69 10.92 5.72
N ARG A 129 8.03 12.09 6.27
CA ARG A 129 7.62 13.39 5.71
C ARG A 129 8.50 13.77 4.52
N ALA A 130 9.72 13.22 4.45
CA ALA A 130 10.65 13.43 3.35
C ALA A 130 10.43 12.44 2.18
N LEU A 131 9.49 11.50 2.30
CA LEU A 131 9.18 10.58 1.22
C LEU A 131 8.51 11.32 0.05
N PRO A 132 9.04 11.21 -1.19
CA PRO A 132 8.51 11.92 -2.34
C PRO A 132 7.09 11.44 -2.67
N ALA A 133 6.26 12.32 -3.23
CA ALA A 133 5.02 11.85 -3.85
C ALA A 133 5.38 10.85 -4.97
N PRO A 134 4.63 9.74 -5.14
CA PRO A 134 4.79 8.95 -6.35
C PRO A 134 4.52 9.88 -7.52
N GLU A 135 5.35 9.78 -8.55
CA GLU A 135 5.04 10.41 -9.83
C GLU A 135 3.62 9.98 -10.21
N GLU A 136 2.87 10.86 -10.89
CA GLU A 136 1.68 10.43 -11.60
C GLU A 136 2.17 9.46 -12.67
N GLN A 137 2.41 8.21 -12.28
CA GLN A 137 2.23 7.09 -13.16
C GLN A 137 0.77 7.25 -13.55
N ASP A 138 0.55 7.82 -14.73
CA ASP A 138 -0.66 7.59 -15.47
C ASP A 138 -1.01 6.14 -15.19
N GLU A 139 -2.09 5.88 -14.45
CA GLU A 139 -2.66 4.54 -14.28
C GLU A 139 -3.06 3.94 -15.65
N ARG A 140 -2.81 4.71 -16.72
CA ARG A 140 -2.87 4.45 -18.14
C ARG A 140 -1.47 4.32 -18.74
N THR A 141 -0.73 3.26 -18.43
CA THR A 141 0.28 2.79 -19.39
C THR A 141 -0.46 2.17 -20.58
N ASP A 142 -0.74 3.01 -21.59
CA ASP A 142 -1.43 2.69 -22.85
C ASP A 142 -0.84 1.45 -23.58
N ASP A 143 0.40 1.05 -23.30
CA ASP A 143 1.09 0.00 -24.04
C ASP A 143 0.92 -1.43 -23.50
N GLN A 144 0.46 -1.64 -22.25
CA GLN A 144 0.25 -3.01 -21.70
C GLN A 144 -1.22 -3.46 -21.67
N TYR A 145 -2.18 -2.55 -21.86
CA TYR A 145 -3.62 -2.86 -21.84
C TYR A 145 -4.25 -3.02 -23.23
N ALA A 146 -3.42 -3.15 -24.27
CA ALA A 146 -3.81 -3.33 -25.67
C ALA A 146 -4.02 -4.80 -26.07
N ALA A 147 -4.26 -5.71 -25.11
CA ALA A 147 -4.72 -7.06 -25.46
C ALA A 147 -6.14 -6.97 -26.04
N ALA A 148 -6.40 -7.68 -27.14
CA ALA A 148 -7.73 -7.74 -27.72
C ALA A 148 -8.70 -8.34 -26.69
N LEU A 149 -9.79 -7.62 -26.42
CA LEU A 149 -10.86 -8.09 -25.55
C LEU A 149 -11.49 -9.35 -26.17
N SER A 150 -11.83 -10.33 -25.33
CA SER A 150 -12.71 -11.41 -25.74
C SER A 150 -14.12 -10.88 -26.05
N PRO A 151 -14.97 -11.61 -26.80
CA PRO A 151 -16.32 -11.15 -27.12
C PRO A 151 -17.18 -10.83 -25.89
N LEU A 152 -16.93 -11.49 -24.76
CA LEU A 152 -17.60 -11.21 -23.48
C LEU A 152 -17.09 -9.91 -22.84
N GLU A 153 -15.78 -9.69 -22.86
CA GLU A 153 -15.17 -8.48 -22.32
C GLU A 153 -15.55 -7.25 -23.15
N GLU A 154 -15.67 -7.37 -24.48
CA GLU A 154 -16.18 -6.29 -25.34
C GLU A 154 -17.62 -5.91 -24.95
N LEU A 155 -18.48 -6.90 -24.70
CA LEU A 155 -19.85 -6.65 -24.27
C LEU A 155 -19.89 -5.91 -22.93
N LEU A 156 -19.08 -6.33 -21.96
CA LEU A 156 -19.00 -5.68 -20.65
C LEU A 156 -18.41 -4.27 -20.75
N ALA A 157 -17.35 -4.08 -21.54
CA ALA A 157 -16.73 -2.79 -21.78
C ALA A 157 -17.71 -1.80 -22.45
N ASN A 158 -18.56 -2.27 -23.36
CA ASN A 158 -19.65 -1.47 -23.95
C ASN A 158 -20.62 -0.96 -22.88
N ILE A 159 -21.09 -1.87 -22.02
CA ILE A 159 -22.02 -1.51 -20.93
C ILE A 159 -21.38 -0.49 -19.99
N TRP A 160 -20.10 -0.67 -19.64
CA TRP A 160 -19.39 0.28 -18.77
C TRP A 160 -19.20 1.64 -19.42
N ARG A 161 -18.86 1.70 -20.72
CA ARG A 161 -18.78 2.95 -21.47
C ARG A 161 -20.09 3.71 -21.47
N ASP A 162 -21.20 3.01 -21.68
CA ASP A 162 -22.54 3.62 -21.70
C ASP A 162 -22.95 4.13 -20.31
N VAL A 163 -22.71 3.34 -19.26
CA VAL A 163 -23.08 3.69 -17.88
C VAL A 163 -22.20 4.83 -17.33
N LEU A 164 -20.90 4.82 -17.63
CA LEU A 164 -19.93 5.77 -17.08
C LEU A 164 -19.62 6.95 -18.02
N SER A 165 -20.21 6.97 -19.23
CA SER A 165 -19.94 7.96 -20.27
C SER A 165 -18.45 8.06 -20.64
N LEU A 166 -17.78 6.91 -20.73
CA LEU A 166 -16.34 6.81 -21.04
C LEU A 166 -16.11 6.49 -22.51
N LYS A 167 -15.01 7.02 -23.07
CA LYS A 167 -14.62 6.73 -24.46
C LYS A 167 -14.03 5.33 -24.62
N GLN A 168 -13.30 4.85 -23.61
CA GLN A 168 -12.55 3.61 -23.65
C GLN A 168 -12.59 2.95 -22.26
N VAL A 169 -12.74 1.62 -22.25
CA VAL A 169 -12.68 0.75 -21.06
C VAL A 169 -11.85 -0.47 -21.46
N HIS A 170 -10.84 -0.81 -20.66
CA HIS A 170 -9.94 -1.95 -20.85
C HIS A 170 -10.32 -3.13 -19.93
N ALA A 171 -9.84 -4.33 -20.25
CA ALA A 171 -10.22 -5.58 -19.54
C ALA A 171 -9.93 -5.55 -18.03
N HIS A 172 -8.91 -4.80 -17.64
CA HIS A 172 -8.41 -4.74 -16.26
C HIS A 172 -8.80 -3.43 -15.56
N ASP A 173 -9.64 -2.61 -16.19
CA ASP A 173 -10.10 -1.38 -15.56
C ASP A 173 -10.89 -1.69 -14.30
N ASN A 174 -10.62 -0.93 -13.24
CA ASN A 174 -11.41 -1.00 -12.03
C ASN A 174 -12.62 -0.06 -12.16
N PHE A 175 -13.82 -0.64 -12.13
CA PHE A 175 -15.08 0.10 -12.21
C PHE A 175 -15.14 1.30 -11.25
N PHE A 176 -14.68 1.13 -10.01
CA PHE A 176 -14.84 2.15 -8.98
C PHE A 176 -13.88 3.33 -9.17
N GLU A 177 -12.68 3.07 -9.69
CA GLU A 177 -11.71 4.13 -10.01
C GLU A 177 -12.20 4.95 -11.21
N LEU A 178 -12.89 4.31 -12.16
CA LEU A 178 -13.53 4.95 -13.30
C LEU A 178 -14.74 5.83 -12.90
N VAL A 179 -15.53 5.42 -11.89
CA VAL A 179 -16.67 6.21 -11.39
C VAL A 179 -16.20 7.45 -10.63
N ASP A 180 -15.20 7.30 -9.75
CA ASP A 180 -14.72 8.38 -8.90
C ASP A 180 -14.05 9.52 -9.68
N THR A 181 -13.43 9.23 -10.84
CA THR A 181 -12.79 10.24 -11.69
C THR A 181 -13.75 11.03 -12.58
N HIS A 182 -15.00 10.58 -12.80
CA HIS A 182 -15.93 11.21 -13.75
C HIS A 182 -17.23 11.73 -13.12
N CYS A 183 -17.69 11.18 -11.99
CA CYS A 183 -18.95 11.61 -11.39
C CYS A 183 -18.94 12.98 -10.68
N TRP A 184 -17.79 13.64 -10.51
CA TRP A 184 -17.70 14.93 -9.78
C TRP A 184 -17.44 16.18 -10.64
N ARG A 185 -17.44 16.08 -11.97
CA ARG A 185 -17.22 17.26 -12.84
C ARG A 185 -18.48 18.03 -13.25
N HIS A 186 -19.67 17.56 -12.85
CA HIS A 186 -20.92 18.25 -13.10
C HIS A 186 -21.85 18.18 -11.88
N ALA A 187 -21.56 19.01 -10.87
CA ALA A 187 -22.52 19.50 -9.90
C ALA A 187 -22.19 20.97 -9.60
#